data_AF-A0A7C9PZP7-F1
#
_entry.id   AF-A0A7C9PZP7-F1
#
_cell.length_a   1.000
_cell.length_b   1.000
_cell.length_c   1.000
_cell.angle_alpha   90.00
_cell.angle_beta   90.00
_cell.angle_gamma   90.00
#
_symmetry.space_group_name_H-M   'P 1'
#
loop_
_entity.id
_entity.type
_entity.pdbx_description
1 polymer ?
#
loop_
_entity_poly.entity_id
_entity_poly.type
_entity_poly.pdbx_seq_one_letter_code
_entity_poly.pdbx_strand_id
1 'polypeptide(L)' 'MNEQPVDYRRTSEKVEIAIRLDSELLKQVTHLTNDPSKVIETALRQWLRGETRRDDDLTRNLLRNPPVPPRGEWND' A
#
# COMPACT_ATOMS: atom_id res chain seq x y z
N MET A 1 -17.20 -40.14 -3.22
CA MET A 1 -17.32 -38.68 -3.30
C MET A 1 -15.95 -38.13 -3.67
N ASN A 2 -15.80 -37.48 -4.81
CA ASN A 2 -14.55 -36.83 -5.22
C ASN A 2 -14.86 -35.34 -5.40
N GLU A 3 -14.62 -34.56 -4.36
CA GLU A 3 -14.71 -33.10 -4.40
C GLU A 3 -13.43 -32.59 -5.09
N GLN A 4 -13.54 -32.30 -6.39
CA GLN A 4 -12.49 -31.55 -7.07
C GLN A 4 -12.55 -30.11 -6.56
N PRO A 5 -11.46 -29.55 -6.02
CA PRO A 5 -11.42 -28.13 -5.72
C PRO A 5 -11.53 -27.40 -7.06
N VAL A 6 -12.65 -26.73 -7.27
CA VAL A 6 -12.81 -25.77 -8.34
C VAL A 6 -11.79 -24.66 -8.10
N ASP A 7 -10.65 -24.76 -8.78
CA ASP A 7 -9.67 -23.70 -8.91
C ASP A 7 -10.37 -22.51 -9.57
N TYR A 8 -11.04 -21.68 -8.77
CA TYR A 8 -11.44 -20.32 -9.12
C TYR A 8 -10.20 -19.44 -9.25
N ARG A 9 -9.22 -19.84 -10.06
CA ARG A 9 -8.43 -18.85 -10.77
C ARG A 9 -9.43 -18.20 -11.72
N ARG A 10 -10.13 -17.16 -11.26
CA ARG A 10 -10.50 -16.07 -12.14
C ARG A 10 -9.18 -15.62 -12.75
N THR A 11 -8.84 -16.19 -13.89
CA THR A 11 -7.90 -15.64 -14.84
C THR A 11 -8.52 -14.31 -15.22
N SER A 12 -8.27 -13.29 -14.39
CA SER A 12 -8.68 -11.93 -14.66
C SER A 12 -8.03 -11.62 -15.99
N GLU A 13 -8.84 -11.57 -17.05
CA GLU A 13 -8.38 -11.32 -18.41
C GLU A 13 -7.47 -10.10 -18.38
N LYS A 14 -6.17 -10.31 -18.57
CA LYS A 14 -5.19 -9.24 -18.57
C LYS A 14 -5.32 -8.58 -19.94
N VAL A 15 -5.81 -7.33 -19.94
CA VAL A 15 -5.97 -6.54 -21.15
C VAL A 15 -4.68 -5.75 -21.37
N GLU A 16 -4.10 -5.87 -22.56
CA GLU A 16 -2.96 -5.05 -22.97
C GLU A 16 -3.47 -3.69 -23.45
N ILE A 17 -2.87 -2.62 -22.91
CA ILE A 17 -3.22 -1.23 -23.25
C ILE A 17 -1.96 -0.46 -23.62
N ALA A 18 -2.08 0.45 -24.59
CA ALA A 18 -1.03 1.40 -24.92
C ALA A 18 -1.35 2.75 -24.27
N ILE A 19 -0.49 3.20 -23.35
CA ILE A 19 -0.61 4.49 -22.67
C ILE A 19 0.68 5.29 -22.82
N ARG A 20 0.58 6.63 -22.83
CA ARG A 20 1.74 7.51 -22.82
C ARG A 20 2.04 7.89 -21.38
N LEU A 21 3.24 7.55 -20.92
CA LEU A 21 3.75 7.88 -19.59
C LEU A 21 4.98 8.77 -19.74
N ASP A 22 5.28 9.51 -18.67
CA ASP A 22 6.52 10.25 -18.55
C ASP A 22 7.73 9.29 -18.57
N SER A 23 8.78 9.66 -19.30
CA SER A 23 9.96 8.81 -19.51
C SER A 23 10.77 8.62 -18.22
N GLU A 24 10.84 9.63 -17.36
CA GLU A 24 11.55 9.52 -16.08
C GLU A 24 10.75 8.67 -15.08
N LEU A 25 9.42 8.74 -15.14
CA LEU A 25 8.56 7.87 -14.33
C LEU A 25 8.74 6.39 -14.72
N LEU A 26 8.76 6.08 -16.02
CA LEU A 26 8.98 4.71 -16.49
C LEU A 26 10.36 4.17 -16.04
N LYS A 27 11.39 5.02 -16.09
CA LYS A 27 12.74 4.68 -15.64
C LYS A 27 12.77 4.36 -14.15
N GLN A 28 12.07 5.14 -13.32
CA GLN A 28 11.95 4.88 -11.89
C GLN A 28 11.22 3.58 -11.59
N VAL A 29 10.09 3.31 -12.26
CA VAL A 29 9.33 2.07 -12.08
C VAL A 29 10.18 0.86 -12.46
N THR A 30 10.93 0.93 -13.56
CA THR A 30 11.83 -0.13 -14.02
C THR A 30 12.98 -0.40 -13.04
N HIS A 31 13.49 0.63 -12.35
CA HIS A 31 14.52 0.42 -11.33
C HIS A 31 13.99 -0.22 -10.05
N LEU A 32 12.70 -0.06 -9.74
CA LEU A 32 12.09 -0.57 -8.52
C LEU A 32 11.64 -2.03 -8.64
N THR A 33 11.36 -2.50 -9.85
CA THR A 33 10.83 -3.85 -10.06
C THR A 33 11.14 -4.41 -11.44
N ASN A 34 11.17 -5.74 -11.52
CA ASN A 34 11.28 -6.46 -12.79
C ASN A 34 9.92 -6.58 -13.53
N ASP A 35 8.80 -6.26 -12.87
CA ASP A 35 7.45 -6.35 -13.45
C ASP A 35 6.69 -5.01 -13.29
N PRO A 36 6.90 -4.05 -14.22
CA PRO A 36 6.28 -2.72 -14.13
C PRO A 36 4.74 -2.79 -14.17
N SER A 37 4.18 -3.76 -14.89
CA SER A 37 2.74 -3.99 -15.04
C SER A 37 2.06 -4.25 -13.69
N LYS A 38 2.65 -5.08 -12.84
CA LYS A 38 2.13 -5.39 -11.49
C LYS A 38 2.15 -4.18 -10.57
N VAL A 39 3.19 -3.34 -10.65
CA VAL A 39 3.28 -2.11 -9.84
C VAL A 39 2.20 -1.12 -10.26
N ILE A 40 2.03 -0.90 -11.57
CA ILE A 40 0.99 -0.02 -12.10
C ILE A 40 -0.40 -0.55 -11.70
N GLU A 41 -0.66 -1.85 -11.85
CA GLU A 41 -1.93 -2.46 -11.42
C GLU A 41 -2.19 -2.25 -9.94
N THR A 42 -1.19 -2.46 -9.09
CA THR A 42 -1.32 -2.33 -7.64
C THR A 42 -1.56 -0.89 -7.24
N ALA A 43 -0.83 0.06 -7.83
CA ALA A 43 -1.00 1.49 -7.59
C ALA A 43 -2.41 1.96 -8.01
N LEU A 44 -2.89 1.54 -9.19
CA LEU A 44 -4.25 1.84 -9.66
C LEU A 44 -5.31 1.23 -8.75
N ARG A 45 -5.15 -0.03 -8.31
CA ARG A 45 -6.07 -0.66 -7.36
C ARG A 45 -6.11 0.08 -6.03
N GLN A 46 -4.96 0.49 -5.50
CA GLN A 46 -4.89 1.26 -4.25
C GLN A 46 -5.57 2.63 -4.41
N TRP A 47 -5.32 3.31 -5.54
CA TRP A 47 -5.93 4.60 -5.81
C TRP A 47 -7.46 4.50 -5.95
N LEU A 48 -7.96 3.53 -6.72
CA LEU A 48 -9.39 3.31 -6.92
C LEU A 48 -10.11 2.83 -5.65
N ARG A 49 -9.42 2.12 -4.76
CA ARG A 49 -9.96 1.71 -3.45
C ARG A 49 -10.10 2.89 -2.48
N GLY A 50 -9.53 4.05 -2.80
CA GLY A 50 -9.49 5.21 -1.90
C GLY A 50 -8.51 5.02 -0.73
N GLU A 51 -7.71 3.95 -0.75
CA GLU A 51 -6.61 3.70 0.18
C GLU A 51 -5.35 4.41 -0.34
N THR A 52 -5.43 5.72 -0.57
CA THR A 52 -4.24 6.56 -0.37
C THR A 52 -3.95 6.42 1.10
N ARG A 53 -2.92 5.64 1.43
CA ARG A 53 -2.44 5.44 2.80
C ARG A 53 -2.52 6.77 3.52
N ARG A 54 -3.41 6.83 4.52
CA ARG A 54 -3.33 7.84 5.56
C ARG A 54 -1.96 7.66 6.18
N ASP A 55 -1.02 8.50 5.75
CA ASP A 55 0.32 8.64 6.35
C ASP A 55 0.24 8.91 7.88
N ASP A 56 -0.97 9.17 8.39
CA ASP A 56 -1.33 9.28 9.80
C ASP A 56 -1.01 8.03 10.65
N ASP A 57 -0.96 6.81 10.08
CA ASP A 57 -0.68 5.59 10.88
C ASP A 57 0.82 5.46 11.26
N LEU A 58 1.71 6.17 10.56
CA LEU A 58 3.11 6.33 10.99
C LEU A 58 3.31 7.53 11.92
N THR A 59 2.25 8.28 12.21
CA THR A 59 2.26 9.28 13.27
C THR A 59 1.66 8.64 14.49
N ARG A 60 2.53 8.17 15.38
CA ARG A 60 2.24 7.89 16.77
C ARG A 60 1.35 9.02 17.28
N ASN A 61 0.04 8.79 17.43
CA ASN A 61 -0.91 9.78 17.93
C ASN A 61 -0.39 10.24 19.29
N LEU A 62 0.34 11.36 19.31
CA LEU A 62 0.94 11.88 20.52
C LEU A 62 -0.23 12.47 21.30
N LEU A 63 -0.76 11.71 22.27
CA LEU A 63 -1.73 12.21 23.23
C LEU A 63 -1.21 13.55 23.73
N ARG A 64 -1.95 14.62 23.44
CA ARG A 64 -1.48 16.01 23.60
C ARG A 64 -1.31 16.44 25.07
N ASN A 65 -1.50 15.50 25.99
CA ASN A 65 -1.26 15.67 27.41
C ASN A 65 -1.08 14.29 28.07
N PRO A 66 0.10 13.65 27.98
CA PRO A 66 0.39 12.52 28.85
C PRO A 66 0.21 12.99 30.30
N PRO A 67 -0.40 12.19 31.19
CA PRO A 67 -0.59 12.60 32.58
C PRO A 67 0.79 12.89 33.18
N VAL A 68 1.02 14.16 33.53
CA VAL A 68 2.17 14.55 34.33
C VAL A 68 2.05 13.83 35.67
N PRO A 69 3.08 13.08 36.10
CA PRO A 69 3.06 12.51 37.43
C PRO A 69 2.94 13.66 38.45
N PRO A 70 2.16 13.48 39.54
CA PRO A 70 2.08 14.47 40.59
C PRO A 70 3.51 14.75 41.08
N ARG A 71 3.89 16.04 41.14
CA ARG A 71 5.23 16.49 41.56
C ARG A 71 5.64 15.74 42.84
N GLY A 72 6.64 14.85 42.78
CA GLY A 72 7.22 14.27 43.99
C GLY A 72 7.86 12.88 43.92
N GLU A 73 7.62 12.06 42.90
CA GLU A 73 8.17 10.67 42.88
C GLU A 73 9.43 10.48 42.03
N TRP A 74 10.05 11.58 41.61
CA TRP A 74 11.40 11.59 41.05
C TRP A 74 12.28 12.42 41.96
N ASN A 75 12.58 11.89 43.15
CA ASN A 75 13.89 11.96 43.80
C ASN A 75 13.86 11.22 45.15
N ASP A 76 14.27 9.94 45.16
CA ASP A 76 15.12 9.37 46.21
C ASP A 76 16.27 8.62 45.53
#